data_AF-A0A328BRU9-F1
#
_entry.id   AF-A0A328BRU9-F1
#
_cell.length_a   1.000
_cell.length_b   1.000
_cell.length_c   1.000
_cell.angle_alpha   90.00
_cell.angle_beta   90.00
_cell.angle_gamma   90.00
#
_symmetry.space_group_name_H-M   'P 1'
#
loop_
_entity.id
_entity.type
_entity.pdbx_description
1 polymer ?
#
loop_
_entity_poly.entity_id
_entity_poly.type
_entity_poly.pdbx_seq_one_letter_code
_entity_poly.pdbx_strand_id
1 'polypeptide(L)'
;MHRCLHSNEFGCAMRCPGGCCLHLYFGNVALALQPHELAPWLDTVHRLYNGHALAAAAEPDLRRISLRSPVDNLTLLFSLNELVWLNDLLTSTKLLLDVEQILEAS
;
A
#
# COMPACT_ATOMS: atom_id res chain seq x y z
N MET A 1 14.66 -7.79 -14.77
CA MET A 1 15.06 -6.96 -13.61
C MET A 1 13.79 -6.33 -13.07
N HIS A 2 13.51 -6.41 -11.76
CA HIS A 2 12.32 -5.76 -11.18
C HIS A 2 12.49 -4.24 -11.26
N ARG A 3 11.48 -3.50 -11.74
CA ARG A 3 11.53 -2.04 -11.79
C ARG A 3 10.89 -1.49 -10.51
N CYS A 4 11.67 -0.76 -9.71
CA CYS A 4 11.11 -0.02 -8.57
C CYS A 4 10.23 1.12 -9.12
N LEU A 5 8.98 1.16 -8.66
CA LEU A 5 8.06 2.26 -8.96
C LEU A 5 8.19 3.35 -7.91
N HIS A 6 8.09 2.97 -6.63
CA HIS A 6 8.16 3.90 -5.52
C HIS A 6 8.70 3.22 -4.25
N SER A 7 9.32 3.99 -3.38
CA SER A 7 9.80 3.53 -2.07
C SER A 7 9.76 4.68 -1.07
N ASN A 8 9.39 4.37 0.17
CA ASN A 8 9.44 5.29 1.30
C ASN A 8 10.01 4.58 2.54
N GLU A 9 9.93 5.22 3.71
CA GLU A 9 10.50 4.69 4.95
C GLU A 9 9.91 3.34 5.39
N PHE A 10 8.68 3.03 4.97
CA PHE A 10 7.98 1.82 5.41
C PHE A 10 8.12 0.66 4.43
N GLY A 11 8.42 0.93 3.16
CA GLY A 11 8.41 -0.11 2.15
C GLY A 11 8.66 0.36 0.71
N CYS A 12 8.38 -0.54 -0.23
CA CYS A 12 8.52 -0.26 -1.66
C CYS A 12 7.52 -1.01 -2.53
N ALA A 13 7.26 -0.45 -3.70
CA ALA A 13 6.44 -1.01 -4.75
C ALA A 13 7.31 -1.30 -5.98
N MET A 14 7.29 -2.54 -6.45
CA MET A 14 8.08 -3.01 -7.57
C MET A 14 7.18 -3.65 -8.62
N ARG A 15 7.41 -3.36 -9.90
CA ARG A 15 6.75 -4.09 -10.99
C ARG A 15 7.50 -5.38 -11.29
N CYS A 16 6.74 -6.47 -11.47
CA CYS A 16 7.28 -7.73 -11.96
C CYS A 16 7.94 -7.55 -13.34
N PRO A 17 9.07 -8.21 -13.66
CA PRO A 17 9.74 -8.07 -14.95
C PRO A 17 8.85 -8.46 -16.13
N GLY A 18 7.92 -9.38 -15.92
CA GLY A 18 6.93 -9.79 -16.94
C GLY A 18 5.67 -8.91 -16.97
N GLY A 19 5.59 -7.85 -16.15
CA GLY A 19 4.42 -6.96 -16.08
C GLY A 19 3.15 -7.58 -15.52
N CYS A 20 3.17 -8.84 -15.08
CA CYS A 20 1.97 -9.56 -14.66
C CYS A 20 1.41 -9.13 -13.31
N CYS A 21 2.23 -8.57 -12.43
CA CYS A 21 1.81 -8.15 -11.09
C CYS A 21 2.68 -7.03 -10.53
N LEU A 22 2.14 -6.38 -9.50
CA LEU A 22 2.78 -5.40 -8.65
C LEU A 22 3.18 -6.08 -7.33
N HIS A 23 4.44 -5.97 -6.95
CA HIS A 23 4.93 -6.45 -5.67
C HIS A 23 4.99 -5.27 -4.70
N LEU A 24 4.24 -5.36 -3.61
CA LEU A 24 4.22 -4.35 -2.55
C LEU A 24 4.87 -4.94 -1.29
N TYR A 25 5.94 -4.32 -0.83
CA TYR A 25 6.67 -4.70 0.37
C TYR A 25 6.49 -3.61 1.40
N PHE A 26 6.13 -3.97 2.63
CA PHE A 26 6.03 -3.03 3.74
C PHE A 26 6.22 -3.75 5.08
N GLY A 27 7.02 -3.16 5.97
CA GLY A 27 7.45 -3.82 7.21
C GLY A 27 8.05 -5.20 6.91
N ASN A 28 7.42 -6.26 7.44
CA ASN A 28 7.81 -7.66 7.22
C ASN A 28 6.85 -8.43 6.30
N VAL A 29 6.00 -7.73 5.54
CA VAL A 29 4.97 -8.32 4.69
C VAL A 29 5.27 -8.00 3.23
N ALA A 30 5.02 -8.98 2.36
CA ALA A 30 5.06 -8.81 0.92
C ALA A 30 3.72 -9.26 0.33
N LEU A 31 3.15 -8.45 -0.56
CA LEU A 31 1.96 -8.76 -1.34
C LEU A 31 2.32 -8.77 -2.82
N ALA A 32 1.86 -9.79 -3.55
CA ALA A 32 1.86 -9.79 -5.00
C ALA A 32 0.43 -9.48 -5.46
N LEU A 33 0.22 -8.26 -5.94
CA LEU A 33 -1.07 -7.74 -6.36
C LEU A 33 -1.20 -7.81 -7.88
N GLN A 34 -2.33 -8.30 -8.36
CA GLN A 34 -2.77 -8.07 -9.73
C GLN A 34 -3.11 -6.58 -9.91
N PRO A 35 -3.02 -6.03 -11.14
CA PRO A 35 -3.26 -4.61 -11.38
C PRO A 35 -4.61 -4.09 -10.85
N HIS A 36 -5.66 -4.91 -10.96
CA HIS A 36 -7.01 -4.56 -10.49
C HIS A 36 -7.18 -4.61 -8.97
N GLU A 37 -6.25 -5.25 -8.24
CA GLU A 37 -6.32 -5.39 -6.78
C GLU A 37 -5.74 -4.16 -6.05
N LEU A 38 -4.94 -3.33 -6.73
CA LEU A 38 -4.34 -2.15 -6.12
C LEU A 38 -5.37 -1.14 -5.61
N ALA A 39 -6.40 -0.84 -6.40
CA ALA A 39 -7.42 0.15 -6.03
C ALA A 39 -8.22 -0.28 -4.78
N PRO A 40 -8.73 -1.52 -4.67
CA PRO A 40 -9.35 -2.00 -3.44
C PRO A 40 -8.46 -1.91 -2.19
N TRP A 41 -7.16 -2.17 -2.33
CA TRP A 41 -6.19 -2.01 -1.23
C TRP A 41 -6.02 -0.55 -0.83
N LEU A 42 -5.85 0.35 -1.80
CA LEU A 42 -5.75 1.79 -1.57
C LEU A 42 -6.99 2.32 -0.85
N ASP A 43 -8.19 2.00 -1.35
CA ASP A 43 -9.46 2.43 -0.74
C ASP A 43 -9.60 1.93 0.71
N THR A 44 -9.16 0.71 0.98
CA THR A 44 -9.21 0.13 2.32
C THR A 44 -8.25 0.83 3.27
N VAL A 45 -7.03 1.10 2.83
CA VAL A 45 -6.04 1.85 3.62
C VAL A 45 -6.47 3.30 3.85
N HIS A 46 -6.99 3.98 2.82
CA HIS A 46 -7.57 5.34 2.95
C HIS A 46 -8.70 5.38 3.97
N ARG A 47 -9.64 4.43 3.92
CA ARG A 47 -10.75 4.37 4.88
C ARG A 47 -10.26 4.14 6.31
N LEU A 48 -9.30 3.24 6.51
CA LEU A 48 -8.72 3.00 7.83
C LEU A 48 -7.99 4.24 8.34
N TYR A 49 -7.18 4.89 7.51
CA TYR A 49 -6.47 6.10 7.87
C TYR A 49 -7.44 7.19 8.30
N ASN A 50 -8.43 7.52 7.46
CA ASN A 50 -9.42 8.55 7.77
C ASN A 50 -10.27 8.22 9.00
N GLY A 51 -10.61 6.94 9.21
CA GLY A 51 -11.38 6.49 10.36
C GLY A 51 -10.62 6.53 11.69
N HIS A 52 -9.29 6.39 11.66
CA HIS A 52 -8.45 6.34 12.86
C HIS A 52 -7.59 7.59 13.11
N ALA A 53 -7.42 8.47 12.12
CA ALA A 53 -6.49 9.61 12.20
C ALA A 53 -6.67 10.46 13.46
N LEU A 54 -7.90 10.83 13.81
CA LEU A 54 -8.17 11.66 14.99
C LEU A 54 -7.96 10.90 16.31
N ALA A 55 -8.44 9.66 16.39
CA ALA A 55 -8.37 8.86 17.61
C ALA A 55 -6.94 8.33 17.90
N ALA A 56 -6.13 8.12 16.86
CA ALA A 56 -4.77 7.60 16.97
C ALA A 56 -3.70 8.71 17.10
N ALA A 57 -4.06 9.97 16.91
CA ALA A 57 -3.12 11.10 16.97
C ALA A 57 -2.41 11.26 18.33
N ALA A 58 -3.03 10.84 19.44
CA ALA A 58 -2.43 10.93 20.76
C ALA A 58 -1.28 9.93 20.98
N GLU A 59 -1.32 8.80 20.27
CA GLU A 59 -0.35 7.70 20.40
C GLU A 59 -0.07 7.10 19.00
N PRO A 60 0.56 7.87 18.10
CA PRO A 60 0.63 7.52 16.68
C PRO A 60 1.47 6.28 16.37
N ASP A 61 2.36 5.88 17.30
CA ASP A 61 3.24 4.73 17.14
C ASP A 61 2.67 3.42 17.72
N LEU A 62 1.54 3.47 18.44
CA LEU A 62 0.94 2.28 19.01
C LEU A 62 0.20 1.47 17.93
N ARG A 63 0.62 0.22 17.71
CA ARG A 63 0.01 -0.69 16.72
C ARG A 63 -1.35 -1.20 17.17
N ARG A 64 -2.40 -0.44 16.84
CA ARG A 64 -3.80 -0.75 17.21
C ARG A 64 -4.78 -0.73 16.04
N ILE A 65 -4.32 -0.39 14.84
CA ILE A 65 -5.17 -0.33 13.65
C ILE A 65 -5.06 -1.67 12.94
N SER A 66 -6.16 -2.41 12.88
CA SER A 66 -6.21 -3.73 12.26
C SER A 66 -6.72 -3.65 10.83
N LEU A 67 -5.97 -4.25 9.91
CA LEU A 67 -6.37 -4.47 8.53
C LEU A 67 -6.54 -5.97 8.31
N ARG A 68 -7.76 -6.40 7.98
CA ARG A 68 -8.02 -7.81 7.66
C ARG A 68 -7.40 -8.13 6.30
N SER A 69 -6.57 -9.16 6.27
CA SER A 69 -6.09 -9.73 5.01
C SER A 69 -7.21 -10.55 4.34
N PRO A 70 -7.20 -10.69 3.01
CA PRO A 70 -8.03 -11.67 2.32
C PRO A 70 -7.68 -13.13 2.64
N VAL A 71 -6.54 -13.38 3.30
CA VAL A 71 -6.19 -14.71 3.81
C VAL A 71 -6.86 -14.94 5.17
N ASP A 72 -7.67 -16.00 5.26
CA ASP A 72 -8.34 -16.39 6.50
C ASP A 72 -7.32 -16.52 7.66
N ASN A 73 -7.65 -15.93 8.80
CA ASN A 73 -6.83 -15.91 10.02
C ASN A 73 -5.54 -15.07 9.95
N LEU A 74 -5.35 -14.23 8.94
CA LEU A 74 -4.27 -13.24 8.92
C LEU A 74 -4.81 -11.82 9.14
N THR A 75 -4.34 -11.17 10.20
CA THR A 75 -4.62 -9.74 10.46
C THR A 75 -3.31 -8.97 10.51
N LEU A 76 -3.25 -7.86 9.77
CA LEU A 76 -2.13 -6.96 9.78
C LEU A 76 -2.40 -5.84 10.79
N LEU A 77 -1.42 -5.55 11.65
CA LEU A 77 -1.51 -4.51 12.66
C LEU A 77 -0.56 -3.36 12.32
N PHE A 78 -1.10 -2.15 12.34
CA PHE A 78 -0.39 -0.93 12.02
C PHE A 78 -0.52 0.09 13.16
N SER A 79 0.54 0.87 13.35
CA SER A 79 0.45 2.17 14.00
C SER A 79 -0.15 3.20 13.03
N LEU A 80 -0.49 4.39 13.51
CA LEU A 80 -0.95 5.47 12.63
C LEU A 80 0.15 5.88 11.65
N ASN A 81 1.40 5.99 12.13
CA ASN A 81 2.55 6.36 11.29
C ASN A 81 2.80 5.32 10.18
N GLU A 82 2.76 4.03 10.51
CA GLU A 82 2.90 2.96 9.52
C GLU A 82 1.76 2.99 8.50
N LEU A 83 0.54 3.32 8.93
CA LEU A 83 -0.60 3.44 8.04
C LEU A 83 -0.50 4.66 7.11
N VAL A 84 0.05 5.79 7.60
CA VAL A 84 0.36 6.97 6.77
C VAL A 84 1.36 6.61 5.68
N TRP A 85 2.44 5.91 6.04
CA TRP A 85 3.45 5.51 5.06
C TRP A 85 2.93 4.47 4.07
N LEU A 86 2.10 3.52 4.52
CA LEU A 86 1.45 2.58 3.62
C LEU A 86 0.51 3.31 2.65
N ASN A 87 -0.22 4.31 3.16
CA ASN A 87 -1.13 5.12 2.36
C ASN A 87 -0.39 5.92 1.29
N ASP A 88 0.71 6.58 1.65
CA ASP A 88 1.60 7.27 0.73
C ASP A 88 2.17 6.31 -0.32
N LEU A 89 2.68 5.15 0.10
CA LEU A 89 3.25 4.14 -0.78
C LEU A 89 2.24 3.70 -1.85
N LEU A 90 1.01 3.38 -1.46
CA LEU A 90 -0.06 2.95 -2.36
C LEU A 90 -0.51 4.09 -3.29
N THR A 91 -0.66 5.31 -2.76
CA THR A 91 -1.10 6.49 -3.52
C THR A 91 -0.08 6.84 -4.60
N SER A 92 1.19 6.96 -4.23
CA SER A 92 2.29 7.27 -5.14
C SER A 92 2.46 6.17 -6.21
N THR A 93 2.31 4.90 -5.82
CA THR A 93 2.35 3.79 -6.77
C THR A 93 1.22 3.87 -7.78
N LYS A 94 -0.03 4.10 -7.33
CA LYS A 94 -1.19 4.22 -8.23
C LYS A 94 -1.01 5.37 -9.22
N LEU A 95 -0.55 6.53 -8.74
CA LEU A 95 -0.33 7.70 -9.59
C LEU A 95 0.73 7.44 -10.67
N LEU A 96 1.83 6.77 -10.33
CA LEU A 96 2.86 6.42 -11.32
C LEU A 96 2.34 5.44 -12.38
N LEU A 97 1.54 4.45 -11.97
CA LEU A 97 0.92 3.51 -12.90
C LEU A 97 -0.06 4.22 -13.85
N ASP A 98 -0.85 5.16 -13.34
CA ASP A 98 -1.79 5.94 -14.15
C ASP A 98 -1.06 6.83 -15.17
N VAL A 99 0.03 7.49 -14.75
CA VAL A 99 0.86 8.30 -15.64
C VAL A 99 1.48 7.44 -16.74
N GLU A 100 2.03 6.27 -16.41
CA GLU A 100 2.56 5.34 -17.42
C GLU A 100 1.48 4.92 -18.42
N GLN A 101 0.27 4.59 -17.95
CA GLN A 101 -0.84 4.21 -18.82
C GLN A 101 -1.24 5.35 -19.77
N ILE A 102 -1.25 6.60 -19.31
CA ILE A 102 -1.54 7.77 -20.15
C ILE A 102 -0.45 7.96 -21.21
N LEU A 103 0.82 7.81 -20.83
CA LEU A 103 1.96 7.95 -21.74
C LEU A 103 2.03 6.85 -22.79
N GLU A 104 1.63 5.61 -22.46
CA GLU A 104 1.56 4.49 -23.42
C GLU A 104 0.38 4.61 -24.39
N ALA A 105 -0.68 5.33 -24.02
CA ALA A 105 -1.85 5.56 -24.86
C ALA A 105 -1.71 6.78 -25.81
N SER A 106 -0.60 7.52 -25.71
CA SER A 106 -0.29 8.73 -26.51
C SER A 106 0.66 8.41 -27.65
#